data_AF-A0A924VHZ4-F1
#
_entry.id   AF-A0A924VHZ4-F1
#
_cell.length_a   1.000
_cell.length_b   1.000
_cell.length_c   1.000
_cell.angle_alpha   90.00
_cell.angle_beta   90.00
_cell.angle_gamma   90.00
#
_symmetry.space_group_name_H-M   'P 1'
#
loop_
_entity.id
_entity.type
_entity.pdbx_description
1 polymer ?
#
loop_
_entity_poly.entity_id
_entity_poly.type
_entity_poly.pdbx_seq_one_letter_code
_entity_poly.pdbx_strand_id
1 'polypeptide(L)'
;MCSYAAKLLDGFYNSFDAGDVRKDLIISSCIDNAGKTISLLNSNNTRSFKYWPDPAAAVALDGNDIPEIRYADTLLSCAEALNELTDPNSPALDLINEVRRRTKLSNKLLSDLPTKELFRDHILKERGWEFYYEGQRRNDSIRMDKFVSSDIARGKTNAKPSHVLFPIPQISLTANPQLVQNTGY
;
A
#
# COMPACT_ATOMS: atom_id res chain seq x y z
N MET A 1 -23.42 -1.42 -9.68
CA MET A 1 -22.51 -2.15 -8.76
C MET A 1 -21.20 -1.40 -8.41
N CYS A 2 -20.87 -0.27 -9.04
CA CYS A 2 -19.59 0.41 -8.84
C CYS A 2 -19.73 1.69 -7.97
N SER A 3 -20.27 1.62 -6.75
CA SER A 3 -20.45 2.82 -5.90
C SER A 3 -19.69 2.78 -4.57
N TYR A 4 -19.36 1.62 -4.00
CA TYR A 4 -18.91 1.54 -2.60
C TYR A 4 -17.44 1.15 -2.36
N ALA A 5 -16.70 0.66 -3.36
CA ALA A 5 -15.28 0.38 -3.15
C ALA A 5 -14.43 1.67 -3.17
N ALA A 6 -13.51 1.77 -2.21
CA ALA A 6 -12.59 2.90 -2.11
C ALA A 6 -11.75 3.06 -3.40
N LYS A 7 -11.39 4.30 -3.72
CA LYS A 7 -10.75 4.66 -4.97
C LYS A 7 -9.23 4.59 -4.83
N LEU A 8 -8.60 3.99 -5.83
CA LEU A 8 -7.16 4.00 -6.01
C LEU A 8 -6.76 5.12 -6.96
N LEU A 9 -5.59 5.72 -6.71
CA LEU A 9 -4.99 6.68 -7.62
C LEU A 9 -4.47 5.93 -8.85
N ASP A 10 -4.62 6.52 -10.03
CA ASP A 10 -4.10 5.94 -11.28
C ASP A 10 -2.57 5.80 -11.21
N GLY A 11 -1.88 6.72 -10.53
CA GLY A 11 -0.45 6.61 -10.27
C GLY A 11 -0.06 5.33 -9.51
N PHE A 12 -0.91 4.84 -8.61
CA PHE A 12 -0.68 3.54 -7.95
C PHE A 12 -0.91 2.38 -8.91
N TYR A 13 -2.04 2.37 -9.64
CA TYR A 13 -2.35 1.33 -10.62
C TYR A 13 -1.29 1.22 -11.74
N ASN A 14 -0.78 2.36 -12.20
CA ASN A 14 0.26 2.45 -13.23
C ASN A 14 1.66 2.16 -12.68
N SER A 15 1.84 2.10 -11.36
CA SER A 15 3.16 1.83 -10.78
C SER A 15 3.60 0.37 -10.95
N PHE A 16 2.65 -0.56 -10.98
CA PHE A 16 2.86 -2.01 -11.06
C PHE A 16 3.69 -2.40 -12.29
N ASP A 17 4.57 -3.39 -12.11
CA ASP A 17 5.38 -3.95 -13.20
C ASP A 17 4.46 -4.59 -14.26
N ALA A 18 4.93 -4.61 -15.52
CA ALA A 18 4.23 -5.30 -16.59
C ALA A 18 4.12 -6.81 -16.28
N GLY A 19 2.91 -7.36 -16.40
CA GLY A 19 2.64 -8.77 -16.10
C GLY A 19 2.35 -9.10 -14.63
N ASP A 20 2.29 -8.09 -13.75
CA ASP A 20 1.89 -8.30 -12.36
C ASP A 20 0.40 -8.66 -12.24
N VAL A 21 0.13 -9.91 -11.88
CA VAL A 21 -1.25 -10.43 -11.74
C VAL A 21 -2.04 -9.79 -10.58
N ARG A 22 -1.39 -9.06 -9.67
CA ARG A 22 -2.10 -8.32 -8.62
C ARG A 22 -2.97 -7.21 -9.20
N LYS A 23 -2.67 -6.72 -10.40
CA LYS A 23 -3.53 -5.75 -11.10
C LYS A 23 -4.88 -6.32 -11.48
N ASP A 24 -4.99 -7.64 -11.66
CA ASP A 24 -6.25 -8.31 -12.00
C ASP A 24 -7.28 -8.20 -10.86
N LEU A 25 -6.80 -7.96 -9.64
CA LEU A 25 -7.60 -7.67 -8.45
C LEU A 25 -7.93 -6.18 -8.30
N ILE A 26 -7.72 -5.37 -9.33
CA ILE A 26 -8.08 -3.95 -9.38
C ILE A 26 -9.04 -3.73 -10.56
N ILE A 27 -10.27 -3.34 -10.25
CA ILE A 27 -11.28 -3.03 -11.25
C ILE A 27 -10.90 -1.73 -11.97
N SER A 28 -10.61 -1.85 -13.26
CA SER A 28 -10.26 -0.73 -14.16
C SER A 28 -11.41 -0.27 -15.06
N SER A 29 -12.52 -1.01 -15.09
CA SER A 29 -13.72 -0.68 -15.86
C SER A 29 -14.96 -1.29 -15.22
N CYS A 30 -16.13 -0.68 -15.40
CA CYS A 30 -17.40 -1.24 -14.97
C CYS A 30 -18.50 -1.05 -16.02
N ILE A 31 -19.57 -1.82 -15.92
CA ILE A 31 -20.78 -1.64 -16.74
C ILE A 31 -21.76 -0.76 -15.97
N ASP A 32 -22.30 0.27 -16.63
CA ASP A 32 -23.34 1.13 -16.07
C ASP A 32 -24.75 0.53 -16.19
N ASN A 33 -25.75 1.22 -15.65
CA ASN A 33 -27.15 0.75 -15.69
C ASN A 33 -27.72 0.70 -17.12
N ALA A 34 -27.08 1.33 -18.10
CA ALA A 34 -27.45 1.30 -19.51
C ALA A 34 -26.67 0.22 -20.31
N GLY A 35 -25.87 -0.61 -19.64
CA GLY A 35 -25.07 -1.66 -20.27
C GLY A 35 -23.79 -1.15 -20.94
N LYS A 36 -23.43 0.13 -20.77
CA LYS A 36 -22.23 0.72 -21.36
C LYS A 36 -21.01 0.43 -20.48
N THR A 37 -19.92 0.02 -21.11
CA THR A 37 -18.62 -0.08 -20.44
C THR A 37 -18.05 1.30 -20.18
N ILE A 38 -17.78 1.60 -18.92
CA ILE A 38 -17.13 2.82 -18.44
C ILE A 38 -15.73 2.46 -17.96
N SER A 39 -14.72 3.15 -18.50
CA SER A 39 -13.35 3.07 -17.97
C SER A 39 -13.25 3.85 -16.66
N LEU A 40 -12.58 3.25 -15.68
CA LEU A 40 -12.24 3.89 -14.40
C LEU A 40 -10.79 4.41 -14.39
N LEU A 41 -10.01 4.07 -15.40
CA LEU A 41 -8.65 4.60 -15.60
C LEU A 41 -8.68 6.06 -16.05
N ASN A 42 -7.60 6.79 -15.75
CA ASN A 42 -7.42 8.21 -16.05
C ASN A 42 -8.41 9.14 -15.33
N SER A 43 -9.02 8.65 -14.24
CA SER A 43 -9.96 9.40 -13.40
C SER A 43 -9.73 9.20 -11.90
N ASN A 44 -8.62 8.57 -11.51
CA ASN A 44 -8.33 8.16 -10.13
C ASN A 44 -9.51 7.43 -9.47
N ASN A 45 -10.11 6.50 -10.22
CA ASN A 45 -11.37 5.85 -9.85
C ASN A 45 -11.33 4.33 -9.97
N THR A 46 -10.14 3.77 -10.22
CA THR A 46 -9.91 2.32 -10.13
C THR A 46 -10.19 1.85 -8.70
N ARG A 47 -10.57 0.58 -8.53
CA ARG A 47 -11.09 0.08 -7.26
C ARG A 47 -10.47 -1.25 -6.90
N SER A 48 -10.10 -1.41 -5.65
CA SER A 48 -9.63 -2.70 -5.14
C SER A 48 -10.78 -3.71 -5.16
N PHE A 49 -10.45 -4.92 -5.59
CA PHE A 49 -11.29 -6.11 -5.52
C PHE A 49 -10.53 -7.29 -4.92
N LYS A 50 -9.55 -6.96 -4.08
CA LYS A 50 -8.70 -7.90 -3.36
C LYS A 50 -9.48 -8.75 -2.36
N TYR A 51 -10.45 -8.13 -1.69
CA TYR A 51 -11.45 -8.81 -0.87
C TYR A 51 -12.75 -8.76 -1.64
N TRP A 52 -13.23 -9.94 -2.04
CA TRP A 52 -14.39 -10.05 -2.90
C TRP A 52 -15.67 -9.88 -2.09
N PRO A 53 -16.65 -9.08 -2.54
CA PRO A 53 -17.93 -8.97 -1.85
C PRO A 53 -18.68 -10.29 -1.97
N ASP A 54 -19.32 -10.74 -0.90
CA ASP A 54 -20.15 -11.94 -0.95
C ASP A 54 -21.45 -11.62 -1.71
N PRO A 55 -21.72 -12.23 -2.87
CA PRO A 55 -22.94 -11.96 -3.62
C PRO A 55 -24.23 -12.31 -2.85
N ALA A 56 -24.13 -13.18 -1.84
CA ALA A 56 -25.23 -13.58 -0.99
C ALA A 56 -25.37 -12.74 0.29
N ALA A 57 -24.44 -11.81 0.55
CA ALA A 57 -24.50 -10.96 1.74
C ALA A 57 -25.73 -10.04 1.70
N ALA A 58 -26.60 -10.17 2.71
CA ALA A 58 -27.82 -9.37 2.84
C ALA A 58 -27.56 -7.94 3.37
N VAL A 59 -26.38 -7.70 3.95
CA VAL A 59 -25.92 -6.43 4.53
C VAL A 59 -24.42 -6.24 4.24
N ALA A 60 -23.82 -5.13 4.66
CA ALA A 60 -22.39 -4.82 4.47
C ALA A 60 -21.45 -5.67 5.36
N LEU A 61 -21.70 -6.96 5.47
CA LEU A 61 -20.91 -7.95 6.22
C LEU A 61 -20.60 -9.12 5.30
N ASP A 62 -19.62 -8.92 4.42
CA ASP A 62 -19.22 -9.90 3.38
C ASP A 62 -18.48 -11.14 3.94
N GLY A 63 -18.30 -11.24 5.27
CA GLY A 63 -17.69 -12.41 5.92
C GLY A 63 -16.20 -12.62 5.63
N ASN A 64 -15.53 -11.66 4.96
CA ASN A 64 -14.11 -11.73 4.67
C ASN A 64 -13.26 -11.58 5.94
N ASP A 65 -12.31 -12.50 6.14
CA ASP A 65 -11.25 -12.33 7.13
C ASP A 65 -10.26 -11.24 6.67
N ILE A 66 -9.88 -10.37 7.61
CA ILE A 66 -8.88 -9.32 7.37
C ILE A 66 -7.56 -9.77 7.99
N PRO A 67 -6.51 -10.04 7.18
CA PRO A 67 -5.22 -10.46 7.69
C PRO A 67 -4.51 -9.30 8.40
N GLU A 68 -4.17 -9.51 9.67
CA GLU A 68 -3.30 -8.60 10.43
C GLU A 68 -1.81 -8.83 10.09
N ILE A 69 -1.44 -10.11 9.91
CA ILE A 69 -0.11 -10.54 9.51
C ILE A 69 -0.22 -11.77 8.59
N ARG A 70 0.67 -11.87 7.62
CA ARG A 70 0.77 -13.04 6.74
C ARG A 70 2.20 -13.24 6.27
N TYR A 71 2.51 -14.42 5.76
CA TYR A 71 3.89 -14.84 5.48
C TYR A 71 4.69 -13.87 4.58
N ALA A 72 4.05 -13.25 3.57
CA ALA A 72 4.73 -12.26 2.74
C ALA A 72 5.26 -11.05 3.54
N ASP A 73 4.59 -10.67 4.64
CA ASP A 73 5.02 -9.57 5.50
C ASP A 73 6.30 -9.96 6.27
N THR A 74 6.35 -11.21 6.76
CA THR A 74 7.56 -11.77 7.39
C THR A 74 8.73 -11.81 6.40
N LEU A 75 8.50 -12.27 5.17
CA LEU A 75 9.54 -12.31 4.12
C LEU A 75 10.10 -10.92 3.82
N LEU A 76 9.23 -9.94 3.56
CA LEU A 76 9.64 -8.59 3.19
C LEU A 76 10.25 -7.82 4.37
N SER A 77 9.78 -8.06 5.60
CA SER A 77 10.38 -7.48 6.81
C SER A 77 11.76 -8.06 7.09
N CYS A 78 11.96 -9.36 6.86
CA CYS A 78 13.27 -9.99 6.97
C CYS A 78 14.24 -9.48 5.89
N ALA A 79 13.78 -9.36 4.64
CA ALA A 79 14.57 -8.77 3.55
C ALA A 79 15.02 -7.35 3.88
N GLU A 80 14.14 -6.55 4.47
CA GLU A 80 14.47 -5.22 4.93
C GLU A 80 15.51 -5.22 6.05
N ALA A 81 15.30 -6.02 7.10
CA ALA A 81 16.25 -6.11 8.19
C ALA A 81 17.65 -6.52 7.71
N LEU A 82 17.74 -7.47 6.78
CA LEU A 82 19.00 -7.90 6.17
C LEU A 82 19.68 -6.78 5.38
N ASN A 83 18.92 -6.01 4.59
CA ASN A 83 19.43 -4.84 3.88
C ASN A 83 19.94 -3.79 4.88
N GLU A 84 19.24 -3.58 6.00
CA GLU A 84 19.66 -2.63 7.02
C GLU A 84 20.93 -3.03 7.75
N LEU A 85 21.13 -4.33 7.98
CA LEU A 85 22.30 -4.86 8.69
C LEU A 85 23.56 -4.97 7.82
N THR A 86 23.42 -5.34 6.55
CA THR A 86 24.54 -5.85 5.74
C THR A 86 24.57 -5.37 4.30
N ASP A 87 23.80 -4.33 3.95
CA ASP A 87 23.60 -3.84 2.58
C ASP A 87 22.92 -4.92 1.67
N PRO A 88 22.57 -4.59 0.41
CA PRO A 88 21.92 -5.54 -0.50
C PRO A 88 22.73 -6.83 -0.67
N ASN A 89 22.11 -7.98 -0.38
CA ASN A 89 22.74 -9.29 -0.49
C ASN A 89 21.76 -10.35 -1.03
N SER A 90 22.32 -11.49 -1.48
CA SER A 90 21.53 -12.57 -2.08
C SER A 90 20.41 -13.09 -1.15
N PRO A 91 20.65 -13.38 0.14
CA PRO A 91 19.57 -13.78 1.05
C PRO A 91 18.40 -12.79 1.11
N ALA A 92 18.66 -11.48 1.22
CA ALA A 92 17.62 -10.47 1.22
C ALA A 92 16.85 -10.43 -0.11
N LEU A 93 17.57 -10.53 -1.23
CA LEU A 93 17.00 -10.50 -2.57
C LEU A 93 16.14 -11.73 -2.85
N ASP A 94 16.53 -12.90 -2.36
CA ASP A 94 15.80 -14.15 -2.55
C ASP A 94 14.41 -14.10 -1.91
N LEU A 95 14.28 -13.46 -0.75
CA LEU A 95 13.01 -13.24 -0.04
C LEU A 95 12.07 -12.31 -0.83
N ILE A 96 12.59 -11.23 -1.41
CA ILE A 96 11.81 -10.35 -2.31
C ILE A 96 11.36 -11.14 -3.53
N ASN A 97 12.28 -11.89 -4.14
CA ASN A 97 12.02 -12.66 -5.33
C ASN A 97 11.00 -13.80 -5.08
N GLU A 98 10.91 -14.33 -3.87
CA GLU A 98 9.86 -15.29 -3.50
C GLU A 98 8.46 -14.68 -3.62
N VAL A 99 8.27 -13.46 -3.11
CA VAL A 99 7.00 -12.73 -3.25
C VAL A 99 6.70 -12.42 -4.72
N ARG A 100 7.72 -11.98 -5.48
CA ARG A 100 7.59 -11.66 -6.91
C ARG A 100 7.22 -12.86 -7.77
N ARG A 101 7.83 -14.04 -7.52
CA ARG A 101 7.51 -15.27 -8.27
C ARG A 101 6.06 -15.68 -8.10
N ARG A 102 5.51 -15.53 -6.89
CA ARG A 102 4.09 -15.82 -6.62
C ARG A 102 3.14 -14.95 -7.46
N THR A 103 3.57 -13.74 -7.83
CA THR A 103 2.81 -12.81 -8.69
C THR A 103 3.20 -12.89 -10.16
N LYS A 104 3.93 -13.94 -10.56
CA LYS A 104 4.43 -14.20 -11.92
C LYS A 104 5.40 -13.12 -12.44
N LEU A 105 5.95 -12.31 -11.55
CA LEU A 105 6.99 -11.36 -11.92
C LEU A 105 8.35 -12.05 -12.05
N SER A 106 9.18 -11.51 -12.93
CA SER A 106 10.58 -11.92 -13.02
C SER A 106 11.35 -11.50 -11.76
N ASN A 107 12.32 -12.34 -11.38
CA ASN A 107 13.25 -12.05 -10.30
C ASN A 107 14.00 -10.74 -10.59
N LYS A 108 14.24 -9.95 -9.54
CA LYS A 108 15.24 -8.90 -9.54
C LYS A 108 16.63 -9.50 -9.36
N LEU A 109 17.62 -8.80 -9.88
CA LEU A 109 19.04 -9.05 -9.69
C LEU A 109 19.61 -8.04 -8.70
N LEU A 110 20.73 -8.36 -8.05
CA LEU A 110 21.43 -7.39 -7.19
C LEU A 110 21.88 -6.14 -7.98
N SER A 111 22.18 -6.31 -9.27
CA SER A 111 22.49 -5.19 -10.17
C SER A 111 21.32 -4.22 -10.38
N ASP A 112 20.07 -4.68 -10.19
CA ASP A 112 18.88 -3.81 -10.29
C ASP A 112 18.74 -2.91 -9.05
N LEU A 113 19.30 -3.35 -7.91
CA LEU A 113 19.16 -2.73 -6.59
C LEU A 113 20.53 -2.61 -5.90
N PRO A 114 21.49 -1.88 -6.50
CA PRO A 114 22.90 -1.95 -6.09
C PRO A 114 23.20 -1.20 -4.78
N THR A 115 22.31 -0.34 -4.32
CA THR A 115 22.51 0.44 -3.09
C THR A 115 21.45 0.10 -2.05
N LYS A 116 21.80 0.31 -0.79
CA LYS A 116 20.92 0.13 0.35
C LYS A 116 19.60 0.89 0.18
N GLU A 117 19.67 2.13 -0.30
CA GLU A 117 18.51 3.00 -0.52
C GLU A 117 17.62 2.49 -1.65
N LEU A 118 18.20 2.08 -2.79
CA LEU A 118 17.43 1.53 -3.91
C LEU A 118 16.73 0.23 -3.52
N PHE A 119 17.41 -0.61 -2.74
CA PHE A 119 16.86 -1.85 -2.22
C PHE A 119 15.72 -1.59 -1.22
N ARG A 120 15.92 -0.66 -0.27
CA ARG A 120 14.88 -0.19 0.67
C ARG A 120 13.67 0.40 -0.05
N ASP A 121 13.89 1.22 -1.07
CA ASP A 121 12.83 1.80 -1.90
C ASP A 121 12.06 0.72 -2.68
N HIS A 122 12.76 -0.30 -3.17
CA HIS A 122 12.13 -1.43 -3.82
C HIS A 122 11.28 -2.27 -2.86
N ILE A 123 11.76 -2.53 -1.64
CA ILE A 123 10.95 -3.20 -0.60
C ILE A 123 9.69 -2.36 -0.33
N LEU A 124 9.81 -1.05 -0.15
CA LEU A 124 8.65 -0.18 0.07
C LEU A 124 7.64 -0.24 -1.08
N LYS A 125 8.13 -0.33 -2.33
CA LYS A 125 7.30 -0.48 -3.53
C LYS A 125 6.58 -1.83 -3.54
N GLU A 126 7.33 -2.92 -3.34
CA GLU A 126 6.83 -4.29 -3.33
C GLU A 126 5.80 -4.48 -2.20
N ARG A 127 6.06 -3.96 -0.99
CA ARG A 127 5.08 -3.91 0.11
C ARG A 127 3.82 -3.13 -0.25
N GLY A 128 3.96 -2.01 -0.97
CA GLY A 128 2.83 -1.22 -1.44
C GLY A 128 1.91 -1.99 -2.40
N TRP A 129 2.50 -2.75 -3.34
CA TRP A 129 1.75 -3.63 -4.24
C TRP A 129 1.19 -4.86 -3.57
N GLU A 130 1.90 -5.39 -2.59
CA GLU A 130 1.55 -6.62 -1.92
C GLU A 130 0.41 -6.41 -0.91
N PHE A 131 0.46 -5.32 -0.15
CA PHE A 131 -0.40 -5.07 1.02
C PHE A 131 -1.38 -3.90 0.81
N TYR A 132 -1.68 -3.49 -0.42
CA TYR A 132 -2.77 -2.53 -0.64
C TYR A 132 -4.06 -3.09 -0.02
N TYR A 133 -4.79 -2.23 0.69
CA TYR A 133 -5.99 -2.55 1.49
C TYR A 133 -5.75 -3.43 2.73
N GLU A 134 -4.51 -3.54 3.22
CA GLU A 134 -4.19 -4.27 4.46
C GLU A 134 -3.61 -3.37 5.57
N GLY A 135 -3.81 -2.04 5.50
CA GLY A 135 -3.41 -1.12 6.57
C GLY A 135 -1.90 -0.84 6.72
N GLN A 136 -1.02 -1.54 5.99
CA GLN A 136 0.43 -1.47 6.20
C GLN A 136 1.11 -0.18 5.69
N ARG A 137 0.58 0.41 4.60
CA ARG A 137 1.29 1.43 3.81
C ARG A 137 1.73 2.67 4.61
N ARG A 138 0.90 3.15 5.53
CA ARG A 138 1.18 4.36 6.33
C ARG A 138 2.39 4.11 7.24
N ASN A 139 2.35 3.01 7.99
CA ASN A 139 3.40 2.65 8.93
C ASN A 139 4.72 2.40 8.19
N ASP A 140 4.67 1.70 7.06
CA ASP A 140 5.82 1.47 6.19
C ASP A 140 6.45 2.77 5.69
N SER A 141 5.63 3.71 5.23
CA SER A 141 6.15 4.99 4.73
C SER A 141 6.76 5.84 5.85
N ILE A 142 6.22 5.76 7.08
CA ILE A 142 6.76 6.49 8.23
C ILE A 142 8.10 5.92 8.67
N ARG A 143 8.16 4.60 8.93
CA ARG A 143 9.38 3.92 9.40
C ARG A 143 10.52 3.95 8.37
N MET A 144 10.20 4.19 7.10
CA MET A 144 11.17 4.35 6.02
C MET A 144 11.45 5.81 5.63
N ASP A 145 10.96 6.79 6.39
CA ASP A 145 11.16 8.22 6.14
C ASP A 145 10.68 8.69 4.75
N LYS A 146 9.67 8.01 4.20
CA LYS A 146 9.07 8.30 2.90
C LYS A 146 7.67 8.90 2.97
N PHE A 147 7.06 9.02 4.16
CA PHE A 147 5.67 9.45 4.31
C PHE A 147 5.40 10.83 3.69
N VAL A 148 6.10 11.87 4.17
CA VAL A 148 5.88 13.25 3.69
C VAL A 148 6.26 13.40 2.22
N SER A 149 7.42 12.87 1.81
CA SER A 149 7.91 12.97 0.43
C SER A 149 7.02 12.23 -0.56
N SER A 150 6.51 11.04 -0.21
CA SER A 150 5.56 10.29 -1.03
C SER A 150 4.21 11.00 -1.15
N ASP A 151 3.75 11.68 -0.11
CA ASP A 151 2.50 12.46 -0.14
C ASP A 151 2.62 13.67 -1.06
N ILE A 152 3.71 14.42 -0.93
CA ILE A 152 4.01 15.55 -1.82
C ILE A 152 4.11 15.09 -3.27
N ALA A 153 4.82 13.99 -3.55
CA ALA A 153 4.95 13.42 -4.88
C ALA A 153 3.60 13.00 -5.50
N ARG A 154 2.60 12.70 -4.67
CA ARG A 154 1.21 12.39 -5.08
C ARG A 154 0.32 13.64 -5.17
N GLY A 155 0.88 14.83 -5.06
CA GLY A 155 0.17 16.11 -5.14
C GLY A 155 -0.46 16.58 -3.83
N LYS A 156 -0.16 15.95 -2.69
CA LYS A 156 -0.59 16.41 -1.36
C LYS A 156 0.44 17.40 -0.81
N THR A 157 0.48 18.58 -1.43
CA THR A 157 1.50 19.62 -1.18
C THR A 157 1.45 20.21 0.23
N ASN A 158 0.36 20.00 0.98
CA ASN A 158 0.22 20.42 2.36
C ASN A 158 0.72 19.38 3.38
N ALA A 159 1.33 18.27 2.94
CA ALA A 159 1.92 17.29 3.85
C ALA A 159 3.10 17.90 4.62
N LYS A 160 3.15 17.67 5.94
CA LYS A 160 4.12 18.24 6.87
C LYS A 160 4.71 17.15 7.76
N PRO A 161 5.92 17.35 8.33
CA PRO A 161 6.50 16.43 9.30
C PRO A 161 5.57 16.12 10.50
N SER A 162 4.77 17.09 10.96
CA SER A 162 3.81 16.87 12.05
C SER A 162 2.72 15.85 11.71
N HIS A 163 2.40 15.64 10.42
CA HIS A 163 1.36 14.70 9.99
C HIS A 163 1.74 13.22 10.14
N VAL A 164 2.96 12.92 10.58
CA VAL A 164 3.39 11.57 10.99
C VAL A 164 2.61 11.10 12.22
N LEU A 165 2.18 12.00 13.09
CA LEU A 165 1.30 11.71 14.22
C LEU A 165 -0.13 12.16 13.93
N PHE A 166 -1.11 11.50 14.53
CA PHE A 166 -2.49 12.01 14.53
C PHE A 166 -2.67 13.05 15.64
N PRO A 167 -3.57 14.03 15.49
CA PRO A 167 -3.92 14.91 16.59
C PRO A 167 -4.58 14.13 17.72
N ILE A 168 -4.26 14.50 18.96
CA ILE A 168 -5.03 14.03 20.11
C ILE A 168 -6.45 14.62 19.99
N PRO A 169 -7.52 13.80 20.15
CA PRO A 169 -8.89 14.28 20.02
C PRO A 169 -9.17 15.45 20.99
N GLN A 170 -9.86 16.48 20.50
CA GLN A 170 -10.15 17.68 21.30
C GLN A 170 -10.94 17.36 22.58
N ILE A 171 -11.85 16.39 22.52
CA ILE A 171 -12.61 15.95 23.70
C ILE A 171 -11.68 15.42 24.81
N SER A 172 -10.58 14.75 24.45
CA SER A 172 -9.61 14.25 25.40
C SER A 172 -8.83 15.39 26.05
N LEU A 173 -8.40 16.40 25.27
CA LEU A 173 -7.71 17.59 25.78
C LEU A 173 -8.60 18.42 26.72
N THR A 174 -9.88 18.59 26.37
CA THR A 174 -10.83 19.30 27.22
C THR A 174 -11.13 18.53 28.52
N ALA A 175 -11.20 17.19 28.45
CA ALA A 175 -11.48 16.35 29.62
C ALA A 175 -10.29 16.22 30.58
N ASN A 176 -9.06 16.24 30.07
CA ASN A 176 -7.85 16.14 30.88
C ASN A 176 -6.85 17.25 30.54
N PRO A 177 -6.78 18.32 31.37
CA PRO A 177 -5.86 19.44 31.17
C PRO A 177 -4.36 19.07 31.21
N GLN A 178 -4.00 17.87 31.68
CA GLN A 178 -2.62 17.39 31.66
C GLN A 178 -2.18 16.85 30.29
N LEU A 179 -3.12 16.59 29.38
CA LEU A 179 -2.78 16.18 28.02
C LEU A 179 -2.28 17.37 27.21
N VAL A 180 -1.12 17.20 26.58
CA VAL A 180 -0.51 18.19 25.68
C VAL A 180 -0.64 17.70 24.25
N GLN A 181 -1.06 18.58 23.34
CA GLN A 181 -1.21 18.25 21.92
C GLN A 181 0.14 17.93 21.27
N ASN A 182 0.12 17.06 20.25
CA ASN A 182 1.25 16.78 19.40
C ASN A 182 1.71 18.06 18.67
N THR A 183 3.03 18.26 18.58
CA THR A 183 3.59 19.46 17.95
C THR A 183 3.10 19.61 16.50
N GLY A 184 2.54 20.78 16.18
CA GLY A 184 2.04 21.12 14.84
C GLY A 184 0.54 20.88 14.61
N TYR A 185 -0.21 20.55 15.67
CA TYR A 185 -1.67 20.45 15.71
C TYR A 185 -2.29 21.45 16.69
#